data_AF-A0A832JUC0-F1
#
_entry.id   AF-A0A832JUC0-F1
#
_cell.length_a   1.000
_cell.length_b   1.000
_cell.length_c   1.000
_cell.angle_alpha   90.00
_cell.angle_beta   90.00
_cell.angle_gamma   90.00
#
_symmetry.space_group_name_H-M   'P 1'
#
loop_
_entity.id
_entity.type
_entity.pdbx_description
1 polymer ?
#
loop_
_entity_poly.entity_id
_entity_poly.type
_entity_poly.pdbx_seq_one_letter_code
_entity_poly.pdbx_strand_id
1 'polypeptide(L)'
;GSWRGGAQRGKGQEQERVSTQYVMYSPAEALHKRTLRPLDVTKLRTGRRIIRRMKRRLAVLPGRRSKYSKHGEIEFKRTIRESFKTFGEIVEFKRTLKTLTRARLVALIDISGSMDTYTDWLVRAMYLFSRFTRRVEIFVFSTRLRRVTDYLLVSNLEEIRRRLSEELDLWGSGTRIGYCLKTFLESYGNLVDKTWVVIIVSDGWDTGEPELLRESIEMLRQRVSRIIWLNPHSDKPGFKPLTIGMLTALPYIDILAGTSIMEDYHSFLTFFGKSIKPMKRSRYQARYGVSARPI
;
A
#
# COMPACT_ATOMS: atom_id res chain seq x y z
N GLY A 1 77.93 7.27 14.47
CA GLY A 1 77.01 7.90 15.44
C GLY A 1 75.68 8.14 14.75
N SER A 2 74.65 7.40 15.15
CA SER A 2 73.32 7.38 14.55
C SER A 2 72.48 8.58 14.97
N TRP A 3 71.89 9.30 14.01
CA TRP A 3 70.89 10.33 14.26
C TRP A 3 69.52 9.67 14.44
N ARG A 4 68.98 9.72 15.67
CA ARG A 4 67.57 9.40 15.98
C ARG A 4 66.79 10.70 16.13
N GLY A 5 65.90 10.98 15.18
CA GLY A 5 64.84 11.97 15.34
C GLY A 5 63.63 11.30 16.00
N GLY A 6 63.35 11.67 17.25
CA GLY A 6 62.18 11.20 18.01
C GLY A 6 60.90 11.87 17.53
N ALA A 7 59.97 11.05 17.03
CA ALA A 7 58.62 11.48 16.67
C ALA A 7 57.76 11.72 17.91
N GLN A 8 57.07 12.87 17.93
CA GLN A 8 56.06 13.25 18.90
C GLN A 8 54.87 12.27 18.90
N ARG A 9 54.47 11.85 20.11
CA ARG A 9 53.23 11.08 20.37
C ARG A 9 52.02 11.99 20.18
N GLY A 10 51.33 11.85 19.05
CA GLY A 10 49.95 12.31 18.87
C GLY A 10 48.98 11.30 19.46
N LYS A 11 48.14 11.74 20.41
CA LYS A 11 47.03 10.96 20.96
C LYS A 11 46.03 10.63 19.84
N GLY A 12 45.86 9.34 19.54
CA GLY A 12 44.85 8.86 18.61
C GLY A 12 43.46 9.07 19.20
N GLN A 13 42.68 9.94 18.57
CA GLN A 13 41.22 9.96 18.73
C GLN A 13 40.65 8.79 17.92
N GLU A 14 40.00 7.88 18.62
CA GLU A 14 39.30 6.73 18.09
C GLU A 14 38.03 7.21 17.37
N GLN A 15 38.15 7.46 16.06
CA GLN A 15 37.00 7.73 15.21
C GLN A 15 36.33 6.42 14.82
N GLU A 16 35.23 6.16 15.49
CA GLU A 16 34.24 5.12 15.21
C GLU A 16 33.79 5.22 13.74
N ARG A 17 34.32 4.34 12.89
CA ARG A 17 33.94 4.24 11.48
C ARG A 17 32.55 3.61 11.38
N VAL A 18 31.52 4.44 11.33
CA VAL A 18 30.17 4.02 10.91
C VAL A 18 30.25 3.59 9.44
N SER A 19 30.26 2.28 9.20
CA SER A 19 30.19 1.68 7.88
C SER A 19 28.82 1.94 7.26
N THR A 20 28.68 3.10 6.62
CA THR A 20 27.55 3.38 5.73
C THR A 20 27.75 2.51 4.49
N GLN A 21 27.09 1.36 4.50
CA GLN A 21 27.08 0.42 3.40
C GLN A 21 26.26 1.04 2.25
N TYR A 22 26.92 1.90 1.46
CA TYR A 22 26.41 2.34 0.16
C TYR A 22 26.34 1.10 -0.74
N VAL A 23 25.13 0.59 -0.97
CA VAL A 23 24.90 -0.41 -2.01
C VAL A 23 24.98 0.31 -3.35
N MET A 24 26.18 0.36 -3.92
CA MET A 24 26.40 0.80 -5.30
C MET A 24 25.84 -0.29 -6.22
N TYR A 25 24.81 0.05 -6.99
CA TYR A 25 24.20 -0.83 -7.98
C TYR A 25 25.12 -0.95 -9.20
N SER A 26 25.59 -2.17 -9.52
CA SER A 26 26.41 -2.44 -10.69
C SER A 26 25.52 -2.81 -11.90
N PRO A 27 25.67 -2.15 -13.06
CA PRO A 27 24.91 -2.48 -14.28
C PRO A 27 25.16 -3.89 -14.82
N ALA A 28 26.16 -4.61 -14.30
CA ALA A 28 26.56 -5.95 -14.77
C ALA A 28 25.77 -7.11 -14.11
N GLU A 29 24.92 -6.86 -13.12
CA GLU A 29 24.17 -7.91 -12.38
C GLU A 29 22.89 -8.41 -13.08
N ALA A 30 22.61 -7.97 -14.31
CA ALA A 30 21.35 -8.23 -15.02
C ALA A 30 21.14 -9.69 -15.52
N LEU A 31 22.03 -10.63 -15.20
CA LEU A 31 21.98 -12.01 -15.73
C LEU A 31 22.22 -13.11 -14.69
N HIS A 32 22.03 -12.83 -13.40
CA HIS A 32 21.98 -13.89 -12.40
C HIS A 32 20.53 -14.32 -12.18
N LYS A 33 20.21 -15.58 -12.50
CA LYS A 33 18.92 -16.21 -12.26
C LYS A 33 18.54 -16.01 -10.79
N ARG A 34 17.60 -15.09 -10.53
CA ARG A 34 17.26 -14.71 -9.15
C ARG A 34 16.60 -15.90 -8.47
N THR A 35 17.31 -16.51 -7.52
CA THR A 35 16.79 -17.67 -6.80
C THR A 35 15.83 -17.20 -5.71
N LEU A 36 14.57 -17.62 -5.80
CA LEU A 36 13.57 -17.30 -4.80
C LEU A 36 13.85 -18.00 -3.48
N ARG A 37 13.64 -17.27 -2.37
CA ARG A 37 13.66 -17.86 -1.03
C ARG A 37 12.58 -18.94 -0.88
N PRO A 38 12.81 -19.98 -0.06
CA PRO A 38 11.79 -20.98 0.26
C PRO A 38 10.53 -20.35 0.87
N LEU A 39 9.37 -20.94 0.58
CA LEU A 39 8.10 -20.45 1.10
C LEU A 39 7.91 -20.84 2.56
N ASP A 40 7.70 -19.87 3.43
CA ASP A 40 7.27 -20.16 4.81
C ASP A 40 5.74 -20.29 4.87
N VAL A 41 5.26 -21.52 4.66
CA VAL A 41 3.83 -21.86 4.64
C VAL A 41 3.17 -21.75 6.02
N THR A 42 3.94 -21.69 7.11
CA THR A 42 3.38 -21.62 8.48
C THR A 42 2.61 -20.32 8.69
N LYS A 43 3.06 -19.24 8.05
CA LYS A 43 2.43 -17.91 8.08
C LYS A 43 1.08 -17.86 7.38
N LEU A 44 0.78 -18.80 6.48
CA LEU A 44 -0.48 -18.81 5.73
C LEU A 44 -1.70 -18.94 6.62
N ARG A 45 -1.62 -19.73 7.71
CA ARG A 45 -2.76 -19.91 8.62
C ARG A 45 -3.14 -18.58 9.29
N THR A 46 -2.13 -17.82 9.73
CA THR A 46 -2.32 -16.50 10.33
C THR A 46 -2.78 -15.49 9.29
N GLY A 47 -2.16 -15.47 8.11
CA GLY A 47 -2.58 -14.62 6.99
C GLY A 47 -4.04 -14.82 6.58
N ARG A 48 -4.52 -16.08 6.48
CA ARG A 48 -5.94 -16.39 6.22
C ARG A 48 -6.87 -15.84 7.30
N ARG A 49 -6.46 -15.86 8.57
CA ARG A 49 -7.24 -15.28 9.68
C ARG A 49 -7.29 -13.76 9.59
N ILE A 50 -6.19 -13.12 9.21
CA ILE A 50 -6.08 -11.68 9.04
C ILE A 50 -6.91 -11.21 7.85
N ILE A 51 -6.79 -11.84 6.68
CA ILE A 51 -7.59 -11.52 5.49
C ILE A 51 -9.08 -11.58 5.78
N ARG A 52 -9.56 -12.61 6.50
CA ARG A 52 -10.98 -12.69 6.91
C ARG A 52 -11.41 -11.51 7.78
N ARG A 53 -10.54 -11.04 8.68
CA ARG A 53 -10.81 -9.86 9.51
C ARG A 53 -10.78 -8.58 8.69
N MET A 54 -9.76 -8.40 7.85
CA MET A 54 -9.66 -7.27 6.93
C MET A 54 -10.91 -7.19 6.05
N LYS A 55 -11.40 -8.30 5.50
CA LYS A 55 -12.68 -8.37 4.78
C LYS A 55 -13.85 -7.81 5.59
N ARG A 56 -14.01 -8.21 6.86
CA ARG A 56 -15.07 -7.69 7.73
C ARG A 56 -14.90 -6.18 8.01
N ARG A 57 -13.66 -5.70 8.12
CA ARG A 57 -13.37 -4.27 8.31
C ARG A 57 -13.74 -3.44 7.08
N LEU A 58 -13.37 -3.92 5.90
CA LEU A 58 -13.64 -3.20 4.66
C LEU A 58 -15.14 -3.27 4.29
N ALA A 59 -15.85 -4.33 4.69
CA ALA A 59 -17.28 -4.47 4.46
C ALA A 59 -18.17 -3.49 5.26
N VAL A 60 -17.63 -2.76 6.23
CA VAL A 60 -18.38 -1.71 6.95
C VAL A 60 -18.08 -0.30 6.47
N LEU A 61 -17.37 -0.16 5.34
CA LEU A 61 -17.16 1.14 4.71
C LEU A 61 -18.47 1.67 4.08
N PRO A 62 -18.67 2.99 4.02
CA PRO A 62 -19.80 3.60 3.31
C PRO A 62 -19.78 3.25 1.82
N GLY A 63 -20.91 2.77 1.32
CA GLY A 63 -21.15 2.43 -0.08
C GLY A 63 -21.68 3.58 -0.91
N ARG A 64 -21.98 3.30 -2.18
CA ARG A 64 -22.44 4.33 -3.13
C ARG A 64 -23.88 4.76 -2.89
N ARG A 65 -24.77 3.79 -2.68
CA ARG A 65 -26.21 4.01 -2.53
C ARG A 65 -26.52 4.59 -1.15
N SER A 66 -27.37 5.62 -1.12
CA SER A 66 -27.95 6.14 0.12
C SER A 66 -29.27 5.41 0.41
N LYS A 67 -29.63 5.28 1.68
CA LYS A 67 -30.97 4.85 2.14
C LYS A 67 -31.54 5.91 3.10
N TYR A 68 -32.86 6.00 3.16
CA TYR A 68 -33.52 6.83 4.17
C TYR A 68 -33.13 6.39 5.58
N SER A 69 -32.98 7.36 6.48
CA SER A 69 -32.63 7.12 7.86
C SER A 69 -33.08 8.30 8.73
N LYS A 70 -33.46 8.02 9.99
CA LYS A 70 -33.74 9.06 10.99
C LYS A 70 -32.49 9.85 11.39
N HIS A 71 -31.31 9.26 11.17
CA HIS A 71 -30.00 9.84 11.43
C HIS A 71 -29.19 9.95 10.13
N GLY A 72 -28.17 10.81 10.08
CA GLY A 72 -27.28 10.94 8.91
C GLY A 72 -27.29 12.33 8.29
N GLU A 73 -26.84 12.42 7.06
CA GLU A 73 -26.73 13.69 6.32
C GLU A 73 -28.11 14.15 5.84
N ILE A 74 -28.32 15.47 5.88
CA ILE A 74 -29.55 16.08 5.40
C ILE A 74 -29.58 15.99 3.88
N GLU A 75 -30.65 15.40 3.35
CA GLU A 75 -30.94 15.38 1.92
C GLU A 75 -31.74 16.63 1.56
N PHE A 76 -31.04 17.73 1.28
CA PHE A 76 -31.66 19.04 1.02
C PHE A 76 -32.71 18.98 -0.08
N LYS A 77 -32.42 18.36 -1.23
CA LYS A 77 -33.36 18.26 -2.35
C LYS A 77 -34.67 17.59 -1.94
N ARG A 78 -34.59 16.53 -1.14
CA ARG A 78 -35.78 15.80 -0.67
C ARG A 78 -36.50 16.56 0.42
N THR A 79 -35.78 17.20 1.33
CA THR A 79 -36.33 18.06 2.38
C THR A 79 -37.15 19.20 1.78
N ILE A 80 -36.59 19.93 0.81
CA ILE A 80 -37.28 21.03 0.09
C ILE A 80 -38.49 20.49 -0.68
N ARG A 81 -38.35 19.35 -1.36
CA ARG A 81 -39.48 18.76 -2.09
C ARG A 81 -40.64 18.39 -1.17
N GLU A 82 -40.36 17.90 0.03
CA GLU A 82 -41.40 17.55 1.01
C GLU A 82 -41.98 18.79 1.70
N SER A 83 -41.24 19.89 1.85
CA SER A 83 -41.76 21.12 2.45
C SER A 83 -42.84 21.80 1.60
N PHE A 84 -42.93 21.51 0.30
CA PHE A 84 -44.05 21.96 -0.53
C PHE A 84 -45.41 21.42 -0.07
N LYS A 85 -45.46 20.29 0.66
CA LYS A 85 -46.70 19.78 1.26
C LYS A 85 -47.15 20.62 2.47
N THR A 86 -46.24 21.41 3.02
CA THR A 86 -46.42 22.25 4.20
C THR A 86 -46.17 23.72 3.83
N PHE A 87 -46.66 24.14 2.65
CA PHE A 87 -46.60 25.53 2.16
C PHE A 87 -45.20 26.15 2.15
N GLY A 88 -44.15 25.33 2.01
CA GLY A 88 -42.76 25.76 2.00
C GLY A 88 -42.07 25.69 3.37
N GLU A 89 -42.79 25.45 4.46
CA GLU A 89 -42.20 25.29 5.79
C GLU A 89 -41.50 23.93 5.95
N ILE A 90 -40.25 23.94 6.42
CA ILE A 90 -39.51 22.72 6.68
C ILE A 90 -39.88 22.19 8.07
N VAL A 91 -40.87 21.28 8.11
CA VAL A 91 -41.31 20.63 9.35
C VAL A 91 -40.38 19.48 9.76
N GLU A 92 -39.76 18.80 8.79
CA GLU A 92 -38.83 17.70 9.06
C GLU A 92 -37.68 17.67 8.05
N PHE A 93 -36.45 17.64 8.56
CA PHE A 93 -35.28 17.34 7.73
C PHE A 93 -35.25 15.87 7.35
N LYS A 94 -35.35 15.58 6.05
CA LYS A 94 -35.16 14.23 5.51
C LYS A 94 -33.68 13.91 5.51
N ARG A 95 -33.31 12.82 6.17
CA ARG A 95 -31.91 12.39 6.33
C ARG A 95 -31.65 11.07 5.62
N THR A 96 -30.41 10.90 5.19
CA THR A 96 -29.96 9.66 4.56
C THR A 96 -28.63 9.20 5.11
N LEU A 97 -28.40 7.89 5.01
CA LEU A 97 -27.11 7.27 5.28
C LEU A 97 -26.69 6.44 4.08
N LYS A 98 -25.39 6.40 3.82
CA LYS A 98 -24.83 5.44 2.86
C LYS A 98 -25.05 4.01 3.36
N THR A 99 -25.56 3.17 2.46
CA THR A 99 -25.57 1.71 2.65
C THR A 99 -24.14 1.20 2.76
N LEU A 100 -23.90 0.14 3.52
CA LEU A 100 -22.54 -0.41 3.66
C LEU A 100 -22.08 -1.08 2.35
N THR A 101 -20.78 -1.01 2.08
CA THR A 101 -20.17 -1.67 0.91
C THR A 101 -20.08 -3.18 1.12
N ARG A 102 -19.90 -3.92 0.03
CA ARG A 102 -19.17 -5.19 0.09
C ARG A 102 -17.68 -4.86 0.05
N ALA A 103 -16.85 -5.62 0.76
CA ALA A 103 -15.39 -5.44 0.68
C ALA A 103 -14.90 -5.64 -0.76
N ARG A 104 -14.22 -4.62 -1.32
CA ARG A 104 -13.58 -4.63 -2.65
C ARG A 104 -12.14 -4.13 -2.52
N LEU A 105 -11.22 -4.79 -3.19
CA LEU A 105 -9.78 -4.58 -2.99
C LEU A 105 -9.04 -4.57 -4.33
N VAL A 106 -8.23 -3.55 -4.57
CA VAL A 106 -7.16 -3.60 -5.57
C VAL A 106 -5.83 -3.73 -4.84
N ALA A 107 -4.97 -4.65 -5.26
CA ALA A 107 -3.58 -4.74 -4.81
C ALA A 107 -2.65 -4.39 -5.98
N LEU A 108 -1.74 -3.45 -5.75
CA LEU A 108 -0.66 -3.07 -6.66
C LEU A 108 0.65 -3.48 -5.97
N ILE A 109 1.33 -4.48 -6.50
CA ILE A 109 2.46 -5.13 -5.83
C ILE A 109 3.75 -4.91 -6.61
N ASP A 110 4.71 -4.26 -5.97
CA ASP A 110 6.05 -4.06 -6.49
C ASP A 110 6.84 -5.38 -6.48
N ILE A 111 7.38 -5.75 -7.64
CA ILE A 111 8.23 -6.93 -7.82
C ILE A 111 9.62 -6.54 -8.40
N SER A 112 10.05 -5.31 -8.15
CA SER A 112 11.40 -4.84 -8.48
C SER A 112 12.50 -5.49 -7.64
N GLY A 113 13.77 -5.30 -8.03
CA GLY A 113 14.91 -5.93 -7.35
C GLY A 113 15.08 -5.57 -5.88
N SER A 114 14.70 -4.36 -5.44
CA SER A 114 14.76 -4.01 -4.02
C SER A 114 13.80 -4.84 -3.15
N MET A 115 12.79 -5.45 -3.79
CA MET A 115 11.80 -6.32 -3.15
C MET A 115 12.20 -7.80 -3.12
N ASP A 116 13.35 -8.19 -3.71
CA ASP A 116 13.78 -9.59 -3.82
C ASP A 116 13.84 -10.30 -2.45
N THR A 117 14.29 -9.60 -1.41
CA THR A 117 14.37 -10.10 -0.03
C THR A 117 13.00 -10.47 0.55
N TYR A 118 11.91 -9.90 0.00
CA TYR A 118 10.54 -10.07 0.46
C TYR A 118 9.70 -10.97 -0.45
N THR A 119 10.31 -11.65 -1.42
CA THR A 119 9.58 -12.41 -2.45
C THR A 119 8.66 -13.50 -1.88
N ASP A 120 9.12 -14.25 -0.86
CA ASP A 120 8.28 -15.23 -0.15
C ASP A 120 7.00 -14.57 0.40
N TRP A 121 7.15 -13.42 1.07
CA TRP A 121 6.01 -12.65 1.56
C TRP A 121 5.09 -12.19 0.42
N LEU A 122 5.65 -11.69 -0.69
CA LEU A 122 4.86 -11.22 -1.84
C LEU A 122 4.03 -12.35 -2.46
N VAL A 123 4.61 -13.55 -2.62
CA VAL A 123 3.89 -14.73 -3.11
C VAL A 123 2.73 -15.10 -2.17
N ARG A 124 2.97 -15.11 -0.85
CA ARG A 124 1.91 -15.34 0.13
C ARG A 124 0.84 -14.24 0.07
N ALA A 125 1.23 -12.98 -0.04
CA ALA A 125 0.31 -11.85 -0.10
C ALA A 125 -0.56 -11.90 -1.36
N MET A 126 0.01 -12.17 -2.53
CA MET A 126 -0.72 -12.40 -3.79
C MET A 126 -1.74 -13.52 -3.65
N TYR A 127 -1.32 -14.67 -3.11
CA TYR A 127 -2.22 -15.78 -2.84
C TYR A 127 -3.35 -15.36 -1.88
N LEU A 128 -3.02 -14.74 -0.76
CA LEU A 128 -3.98 -14.34 0.26
C LEU A 128 -4.98 -13.28 -0.24
N PHE A 129 -4.52 -12.28 -1.00
CA PHE A 129 -5.37 -11.27 -1.62
C PHE A 129 -6.28 -11.88 -2.67
N SER A 130 -5.81 -12.85 -3.48
CA SER A 130 -6.66 -13.49 -4.49
C SER A 130 -7.86 -14.22 -3.86
N ARG A 131 -7.74 -14.61 -2.57
CA ARG A 131 -8.81 -15.26 -1.79
C ARG A 131 -9.64 -14.27 -0.96
N PHE A 132 -9.46 -12.95 -1.13
CA PHE A 132 -10.11 -11.93 -0.31
C PHE A 132 -11.63 -11.86 -0.55
N THR A 133 -12.05 -11.72 -1.82
CA THR A 133 -13.46 -11.60 -2.24
C THR A 133 -13.57 -11.83 -3.76
N ARG A 134 -14.80 -12.01 -4.29
CA ARG A 134 -15.03 -12.06 -5.75
C ARG A 134 -14.81 -10.72 -6.47
N ARG A 135 -14.55 -9.65 -5.71
CA ARG A 135 -14.27 -8.29 -6.22
C ARG A 135 -12.88 -7.85 -5.78
N VAL A 136 -11.89 -8.64 -6.17
CA VAL A 136 -10.47 -8.34 -5.97
C VAL A 136 -9.82 -8.18 -7.32
N GLU A 137 -8.92 -7.21 -7.43
CA GLU A 137 -7.99 -7.10 -8.55
C GLU A 137 -6.56 -7.04 -8.04
N ILE A 138 -5.66 -7.72 -8.72
CA ILE A 138 -4.26 -7.81 -8.34
C ILE A 138 -3.42 -7.49 -9.57
N PHE A 139 -2.53 -6.54 -9.36
CA PHE A 139 -1.56 -6.09 -10.33
C PHE A 139 -0.18 -6.21 -9.73
N VAL A 140 0.78 -6.53 -10.58
CA VAL A 140 2.21 -6.46 -10.27
C VAL A 140 2.83 -5.34 -11.09
N PHE A 141 3.80 -4.63 -10.51
CA PHE A 141 4.52 -3.56 -11.20
C PHE A 141 6.03 -3.55 -10.89
N SER A 142 6.82 -3.06 -11.85
CA SER A 142 8.18 -2.52 -11.62
C SER A 142 8.35 -1.30 -12.53
N THR A 143 8.80 -1.50 -13.76
CA THR A 143 8.82 -0.50 -14.84
C THR A 143 7.54 -0.49 -15.68
N ARG A 144 6.76 -1.57 -15.61
CA ARG A 144 5.47 -1.75 -16.31
C ARG A 144 4.43 -2.33 -15.35
N LEU A 145 3.16 -2.06 -15.61
CA LEU A 145 2.03 -2.61 -14.87
C LEU A 145 1.47 -3.85 -15.60
N ARG A 146 1.20 -4.93 -14.86
CA ARG A 146 0.44 -6.08 -15.37
C ARG A 146 -0.68 -6.49 -14.43
N ARG A 147 -1.84 -6.80 -14.99
CA ARG A 147 -2.96 -7.43 -14.25
C ARG A 147 -2.75 -8.93 -14.20
N VAL A 148 -2.76 -9.51 -12.99
CA VAL A 148 -2.50 -10.95 -12.75
C VAL A 148 -3.65 -11.65 -12.04
N THR A 149 -4.77 -10.95 -11.77
CA THR A 149 -5.93 -11.47 -11.04
C THR A 149 -6.38 -12.85 -11.53
N ASP A 150 -6.59 -13.02 -12.84
CA ASP A 150 -7.22 -14.22 -13.39
C ASP A 150 -6.31 -15.45 -13.20
N TYR A 151 -4.99 -15.26 -13.39
CA TYR A 151 -3.98 -16.27 -13.10
C TYR A 151 -3.98 -16.65 -11.61
N LEU A 152 -3.94 -15.66 -10.71
CA LEU A 152 -3.89 -15.90 -9.26
C LEU A 152 -5.16 -16.58 -8.73
N LEU A 153 -6.32 -16.37 -9.35
CA LEU A 153 -7.58 -16.99 -8.93
C LEU A 153 -7.55 -18.51 -9.06
N VAL A 154 -6.90 -19.05 -10.09
CA VAL A 154 -6.81 -20.50 -10.33
C VAL A 154 -5.53 -21.13 -9.79
N SER A 155 -4.51 -20.31 -9.50
CA SER A 155 -3.19 -20.81 -9.11
C SER A 155 -3.08 -21.23 -7.64
N ASN A 156 -2.27 -22.25 -7.38
CA ASN A 156 -1.77 -22.58 -6.03
C ASN A 156 -0.49 -21.78 -5.70
N LEU A 157 0.03 -21.90 -4.47
CA LEU A 157 1.16 -21.09 -4.02
C LEU A 157 2.47 -21.36 -4.78
N GLU A 158 2.73 -22.62 -5.13
CA GLU A 158 3.92 -23.01 -5.90
C GLU A 158 3.84 -22.51 -7.35
N GLU A 159 2.66 -22.57 -7.96
CA GLU A 159 2.43 -22.01 -9.30
C GLU A 159 2.67 -20.50 -9.31
N ILE A 160 2.19 -19.77 -8.30
CA ILE A 160 2.45 -18.34 -8.15
C ILE A 160 3.95 -18.08 -8.02
N ARG A 161 4.64 -18.86 -7.16
CA ARG A 161 6.09 -18.74 -6.95
C ARG A 161 6.86 -18.98 -8.25
N ARG A 162 6.58 -20.09 -8.94
CA ARG A 162 7.23 -20.45 -10.21
C ARG A 162 7.05 -19.34 -11.24
N ARG A 163 5.82 -18.86 -11.40
CA ARG A 163 5.52 -17.80 -12.37
C ARG A 163 6.22 -16.50 -12.03
N LEU A 164 6.26 -16.14 -10.75
CA LEU A 164 7.00 -14.96 -10.31
C LEU A 164 8.50 -15.12 -10.60
N SER A 165 9.08 -16.30 -10.38
CA SER A 165 10.48 -16.57 -10.72
C SER A 165 10.77 -16.40 -12.22
N GLU A 166 9.88 -16.87 -13.09
CA GLU A 166 10.02 -16.72 -14.54
C GLU A 166 9.88 -15.27 -14.99
N GLU A 167 9.03 -14.50 -14.30
CA GLU A 167 8.83 -13.10 -14.63
C GLU A 167 9.91 -12.19 -14.04
N LEU A 168 10.50 -12.48 -12.87
CA LEU A 168 11.53 -11.63 -12.25
C LEU A 168 12.72 -11.36 -13.16
N ASP A 169 13.11 -12.31 -14.01
CA ASP A 169 14.19 -12.15 -14.98
C ASP A 169 13.90 -11.05 -16.03
N LEU A 170 12.63 -10.70 -16.25
CA LEU A 170 12.19 -9.67 -17.19
C LEU A 170 12.02 -8.27 -16.55
N TRP A 171 12.06 -8.17 -15.22
CA TRP A 171 11.63 -6.98 -14.48
C TRP A 171 12.88 -6.29 -13.92
N GLY A 172 13.38 -5.34 -14.72
CA GLY A 172 14.69 -4.72 -14.60
C GLY A 172 14.98 -3.91 -13.34
N SER A 173 16.10 -3.18 -13.40
CA SER A 173 16.82 -2.50 -12.33
C SER A 173 16.15 -1.25 -11.73
N GLY A 174 14.86 -1.06 -11.93
CA GLY A 174 14.18 0.14 -11.45
C GLY A 174 12.68 -0.02 -11.33
N THR A 175 12.10 0.91 -10.60
CA THR A 175 10.66 0.99 -10.36
C THR A 175 10.18 2.34 -10.89
N ARG A 176 9.07 2.34 -11.63
CA ARG A 176 8.40 3.55 -12.13
C ARG A 176 6.99 3.60 -11.56
N ILE A 177 6.87 3.92 -10.28
CA ILE A 177 5.60 3.84 -9.54
C ILE A 177 4.60 4.83 -10.14
N GLY A 178 5.01 6.08 -10.36
CA GLY A 178 4.15 7.10 -10.98
C GLY A 178 3.59 6.66 -12.34
N TYR A 179 4.45 6.15 -13.22
CA TYR A 179 4.03 5.63 -14.53
C TYR A 179 3.03 4.47 -14.42
N CYS A 180 3.28 3.51 -13.51
CA CYS A 180 2.40 2.36 -13.32
C CYS A 180 1.05 2.77 -12.73
N LEU A 181 1.02 3.76 -11.82
CA LEU A 181 -0.23 4.32 -11.30
C LEU A 181 -1.02 5.08 -12.35
N LYS A 182 -0.36 5.88 -13.20
CA LYS A 182 -1.00 6.53 -14.35
C LYS A 182 -1.62 5.49 -15.29
N THR A 183 -0.83 4.48 -15.68
CA THR A 183 -1.30 3.38 -16.54
C THR A 183 -2.51 2.67 -15.92
N PHE A 184 -2.48 2.44 -14.60
CA PHE A 184 -3.62 1.86 -13.87
C PHE A 184 -4.87 2.75 -13.97
N LEU A 185 -4.74 4.05 -13.76
CA LEU A 185 -5.86 4.99 -13.82
C LEU A 185 -6.46 5.10 -15.23
N GLU A 186 -5.62 5.11 -16.25
CA GLU A 186 -6.04 5.22 -17.66
C GLU A 186 -6.71 3.91 -18.13
N SER A 187 -6.09 2.76 -17.87
CA SER A 187 -6.55 1.47 -18.39
C SER A 187 -7.63 0.82 -17.52
N TYR A 188 -7.57 1.03 -16.20
CA TYR A 188 -8.39 0.31 -15.21
C TYR A 188 -9.13 1.25 -14.24
N GLY A 189 -9.04 2.57 -14.40
CA GLY A 189 -9.65 3.52 -13.46
C GLY A 189 -11.17 3.35 -13.32
N ASN A 190 -11.86 2.91 -14.37
CA ASN A 190 -13.31 2.65 -14.34
C ASN A 190 -13.70 1.43 -13.48
N LEU A 191 -12.74 0.56 -13.16
CA LEU A 191 -12.96 -0.58 -12.28
C LEU A 191 -13.17 -0.14 -10.82
N VAL A 192 -12.53 0.97 -10.42
CA VAL A 192 -12.51 1.45 -9.05
C VAL A 192 -13.41 2.67 -8.83
N ASP A 193 -13.95 2.76 -7.61
CA ASP A 193 -14.79 3.85 -7.14
C ASP A 193 -14.61 4.01 -5.61
N LYS A 194 -15.43 4.88 -5.00
CA LYS A 194 -15.41 5.16 -3.55
C LYS A 194 -15.72 3.97 -2.64
N THR A 195 -16.03 2.81 -3.21
CA THR A 195 -16.23 1.54 -2.48
C THR A 195 -15.00 0.64 -2.48
N TRP A 196 -13.94 0.98 -3.23
CA TRP A 196 -12.72 0.20 -3.31
C TRP A 196 -11.65 0.70 -2.35
N VAL A 197 -10.89 -0.23 -1.80
CA VAL A 197 -9.63 0.04 -1.11
C VAL A 197 -8.48 -0.38 -2.02
N VAL A 198 -7.46 0.45 -2.11
CA VAL A 198 -6.23 0.13 -2.84
C VAL A 198 -5.14 -0.16 -1.81
N ILE A 199 -4.48 -1.30 -1.96
CA ILE A 199 -3.25 -1.64 -1.25
C ILE A 199 -2.11 -1.50 -2.25
N ILE A 200 -1.14 -0.64 -1.94
CA ILE A 200 0.13 -0.53 -2.67
C ILE A 200 1.19 -1.21 -1.82
N VAL A 201 1.91 -2.18 -2.36
CA VAL A 201 3.04 -2.83 -1.70
C VAL A 201 4.30 -2.40 -2.41
N SER A 202 5.16 -1.61 -1.76
CA SER A 202 6.44 -1.14 -2.31
C SER A 202 7.28 -0.53 -1.19
N ASP A 203 8.59 -0.56 -1.34
CA ASP A 203 9.52 0.18 -0.48
C ASP A 203 9.58 1.68 -0.83
N GLY A 204 8.96 2.07 -1.95
CA GLY A 204 8.82 3.45 -2.42
C GLY A 204 10.07 4.03 -3.07
N TRP A 205 11.00 3.18 -3.50
CA TRP A 205 12.01 3.61 -4.47
C TRP A 205 11.34 3.81 -5.83
N ASP A 206 11.40 5.03 -6.36
CA ASP A 206 10.89 5.38 -7.68
C ASP A 206 12.01 6.07 -8.46
N THR A 207 12.27 5.56 -9.66
CA THR A 207 13.25 6.10 -10.62
C THR A 207 12.59 6.99 -11.68
N GLY A 208 11.26 7.10 -11.64
CA GLY A 208 10.48 7.98 -12.51
C GLY A 208 10.36 9.41 -11.98
N GLU A 209 9.52 10.18 -12.65
CA GLU A 209 9.24 11.58 -12.31
C GLU A 209 8.36 11.67 -11.05
N PRO A 210 8.82 12.36 -9.98
CA PRO A 210 8.03 12.51 -8.76
C PRO A 210 6.70 13.22 -8.98
N GLU A 211 6.64 14.14 -9.94
CA GLU A 211 5.43 14.88 -10.27
C GLU A 211 4.34 13.97 -10.85
N LEU A 212 4.72 13.05 -11.74
CA LEU A 212 3.82 12.05 -12.28
C LEU A 212 3.25 11.14 -11.17
N LEU A 213 4.08 10.77 -10.19
CA LEU A 213 3.64 10.01 -9.02
C LEU A 213 2.65 10.82 -8.18
N ARG A 214 2.94 12.11 -7.92
CA ARG A 214 2.09 13.03 -7.16
C ARG A 214 0.70 13.12 -7.78
N GLU A 215 0.62 13.45 -9.07
CA GLU A 215 -0.64 13.57 -9.80
C GLU A 215 -1.42 12.25 -9.79
N SER A 216 -0.74 11.14 -10.08
CA SER A 216 -1.38 9.82 -10.17
C SER A 216 -1.94 9.38 -8.81
N ILE A 217 -1.19 9.54 -7.72
CA ILE A 217 -1.69 9.13 -6.40
C ILE A 217 -2.79 10.08 -5.88
N GLU A 218 -2.73 11.36 -6.24
CA GLU A 218 -3.80 12.31 -5.96
C GLU A 218 -5.11 11.93 -6.64
N MET A 219 -5.07 11.68 -7.95
CA MET A 219 -6.23 11.21 -8.72
C MET A 219 -6.77 9.89 -8.16
N LEU A 220 -5.88 8.95 -7.81
CA LEU A 220 -6.28 7.69 -7.18
C LEU A 220 -7.02 7.94 -5.86
N ARG A 221 -6.48 8.83 -5.00
CA ARG A 221 -7.08 9.19 -3.71
C ARG A 221 -8.49 9.76 -3.89
N GLN A 222 -8.67 10.61 -4.90
CA GLN A 222 -9.94 11.19 -5.26
C GLN A 222 -10.95 10.17 -5.82
N ARG A 223 -10.50 9.01 -6.32
CA ARG A 223 -11.38 7.98 -6.88
C ARG A 223 -11.80 6.91 -5.90
N VAL A 224 -10.88 6.49 -5.02
CA VAL A 224 -11.08 5.32 -4.15
C VAL A 224 -11.51 5.69 -2.72
N SER A 225 -11.95 4.69 -1.97
CA SER A 225 -12.28 4.84 -0.56
C SER A 225 -11.03 5.14 0.26
N ARG A 226 -10.04 4.25 0.19
CA ARG A 226 -8.80 4.33 0.97
C ARG A 226 -7.60 3.83 0.17
N ILE A 227 -6.44 4.41 0.44
CA ILE A 227 -5.14 3.91 -0.03
C ILE A 227 -4.33 3.48 1.20
N ILE A 228 -3.89 2.23 1.19
CA ILE A 228 -3.03 1.63 2.21
C ILE A 228 -1.71 1.31 1.53
N TRP A 229 -0.62 1.86 2.06
CA TRP A 229 0.73 1.56 1.60
C TRP A 229 1.37 0.57 2.56
N LEU A 230 1.79 -0.58 2.04
CA LEU A 230 2.55 -1.60 2.76
C LEU A 230 4.01 -1.48 2.37
N ASN A 231 4.83 -0.95 3.28
CA ASN A 231 6.27 -0.83 3.08
C ASN A 231 6.98 -1.92 3.88
N PRO A 232 7.72 -2.84 3.24
CA PRO A 232 8.34 -3.97 3.92
C PRO A 232 9.45 -3.57 4.90
N HIS A 233 9.92 -2.32 4.86
CA HIS A 233 10.87 -1.77 5.82
C HIS A 233 10.21 -1.08 7.01
N SER A 234 8.90 -0.79 6.99
CA SER A 234 8.28 0.00 8.05
C SER A 234 8.07 -0.71 9.38
N ASP A 235 8.31 -2.02 9.42
CA ASP A 235 8.37 -2.81 10.64
C ASP A 235 9.75 -2.73 11.33
N LYS A 236 10.77 -2.20 10.66
CA LYS A 236 12.13 -2.11 11.20
C LYS A 236 12.24 -0.97 12.22
N PRO A 237 12.93 -1.18 13.36
CA PRO A 237 13.23 -0.10 14.30
C PRO A 237 13.92 1.08 13.60
N GLY A 238 13.50 2.31 13.92
CA GLY A 238 14.09 3.52 13.34
C GLY A 238 13.70 3.82 11.89
N PHE A 239 12.80 3.05 11.27
CA PHE A 239 12.34 3.32 9.92
C PHE A 239 11.78 4.73 9.76
N LYS A 240 12.23 5.41 8.70
CA LYS A 240 11.66 6.67 8.22
C LYS A 240 11.38 6.56 6.71
N PRO A 241 10.20 6.99 6.24
CA PRO A 241 9.82 6.93 4.83
C PRO A 241 10.47 8.08 4.03
N LEU A 242 11.78 8.06 3.90
CA LEU A 242 12.57 9.18 3.31
C LEU A 242 12.85 9.04 1.81
N THR A 243 12.43 7.94 1.19
CA THR A 243 12.55 7.83 -0.27
C THR A 243 11.65 8.86 -0.94
N ILE A 244 12.08 9.39 -2.09
CA ILE A 244 11.33 10.40 -2.84
C ILE A 244 9.90 9.90 -3.12
N GLY A 245 9.76 8.65 -3.60
CA GLY A 245 8.46 8.05 -3.87
C GLY A 245 7.55 7.98 -2.64
N MET A 246 8.09 7.64 -1.47
CA MET A 246 7.33 7.68 -0.23
C MET A 246 6.92 9.11 0.15
N LEU A 247 7.87 10.05 0.19
CA LEU A 247 7.60 11.44 0.56
C LEU A 247 6.51 12.06 -0.33
N THR A 248 6.56 11.80 -1.63
CA THR A 248 5.52 12.21 -2.59
C THR A 248 4.17 11.56 -2.30
N ALA A 249 4.14 10.28 -1.93
CA ALA A 249 2.90 9.53 -1.70
C ALA A 249 2.24 9.81 -0.34
N LEU A 250 3.03 10.10 0.71
CA LEU A 250 2.58 10.26 2.11
C LEU A 250 1.35 11.18 2.29
N PRO A 251 1.26 12.36 1.63
CA PRO A 251 0.09 13.24 1.76
C PRO A 251 -1.22 12.61 1.30
N TYR A 252 -1.14 11.60 0.43
CA TYR A 252 -2.27 11.05 -0.30
C TYR A 252 -2.68 9.65 0.15
N ILE A 253 -1.87 8.96 0.95
CA ILE A 253 -2.22 7.68 1.55
C ILE A 253 -3.01 7.87 2.86
N ASP A 254 -3.81 6.87 3.20
CA ASP A 254 -4.59 6.87 4.44
C ASP A 254 -3.89 6.06 5.55
N ILE A 255 -3.14 5.02 5.20
CA ILE A 255 -2.36 4.18 6.12
C ILE A 255 -1.01 3.85 5.49
N LEU A 256 0.07 4.01 6.26
CA LEU A 256 1.37 3.40 6.01
C LEU A 256 1.61 2.34 7.07
N ALA A 257 1.82 1.10 6.66
CA ALA A 257 2.04 -0.02 7.57
C ALA A 257 3.07 -1.00 6.99
N GLY A 258 3.54 -1.93 7.81
CA GLY A 258 4.51 -2.92 7.37
C GLY A 258 3.88 -4.22 6.92
N THR A 259 4.74 -5.14 6.51
CA THR A 259 4.36 -6.51 6.12
C THR A 259 3.78 -7.33 7.28
N SER A 260 4.15 -6.97 8.52
CA SER A 260 3.67 -7.59 9.76
C SER A 260 2.15 -7.57 9.90
N ILE A 261 1.44 -6.62 9.27
CA ILE A 261 -0.02 -6.53 9.37
C ILE A 261 -0.72 -7.79 8.82
N MET A 262 -0.04 -8.56 7.97
CA MET A 262 -0.54 -9.79 7.36
C MET A 262 -0.04 -11.06 8.06
N GLU A 263 0.87 -10.92 9.01
CA GLU A 263 1.51 -12.04 9.69
C GLU A 263 1.26 -12.07 11.20
N ASP A 264 0.93 -10.92 11.79
CA ASP A 264 0.70 -10.76 13.22
C ASP A 264 -0.62 -10.03 13.51
N TYR A 265 -1.33 -10.53 14.51
CA TYR A 265 -2.63 -9.98 14.91
C TYR A 265 -2.50 -8.64 15.64
N HIS A 266 -1.48 -8.46 16.46
CA HIS A 266 -1.28 -7.22 17.18
C HIS A 266 -1.03 -6.07 16.18
N SER A 267 -0.14 -6.30 15.23
CA SER A 267 0.19 -5.39 14.13
C SER A 267 -1.06 -5.04 13.30
N PHE A 268 -1.92 -6.00 12.97
CA PHE A 268 -3.20 -5.72 12.31
C PHE A 268 -4.10 -4.78 13.14
N LEU A 269 -4.27 -5.06 14.43
CA LEU A 269 -5.12 -4.24 15.30
C LEU A 269 -4.59 -2.81 15.46
N THR A 270 -3.28 -2.65 15.41
CA THR A 270 -2.59 -1.37 15.53
C THR A 270 -2.92 -0.38 14.39
N PHE A 271 -3.42 -0.86 13.25
CA PHE A 271 -3.85 -0.03 12.12
C PHE A 271 -5.36 -0.08 11.84
N PHE A 272 -6.02 -1.21 12.11
CA PHE A 272 -7.45 -1.38 11.81
C PHE A 272 -8.37 -1.34 13.03
N GLY A 273 -7.82 -1.28 14.25
CA GLY A 273 -8.54 -1.18 15.53
C GLY A 273 -9.21 -2.49 15.98
N LYS A 274 -9.66 -2.51 17.26
CA LYS A 274 -10.31 -3.68 17.89
C LYS A 274 -11.79 -3.85 17.54
N SER A 275 -12.54 -2.76 17.31
CA SER A 275 -14.00 -2.82 17.07
C SER A 275 -14.38 -2.66 15.60
N ILE A 276 -15.30 -3.48 15.07
CA ILE A 276 -15.77 -3.37 13.68
C ILE A 276 -16.61 -2.09 13.53
N LYS A 277 -15.93 -0.98 13.26
CA LYS A 277 -16.53 0.34 13.03
C LYS A 277 -16.08 0.87 11.66
N PRO A 278 -16.91 1.69 10.99
CA PRO A 278 -16.48 2.37 9.77
C PRO A 278 -15.20 3.17 10.05
N MET A 279 -14.13 2.88 9.32
CA MET A 279 -12.90 3.67 9.41
C MET A 279 -13.19 5.06 8.84
N LYS A 280 -13.06 6.12 9.64
CA LYS A 280 -13.11 7.49 9.12
C LYS A 280 -11.92 7.72 8.19
N ARG A 281 -12.08 8.52 7.15
CA ARG A 281 -10.94 8.92 6.32
C ARG A 281 -10.18 9.98 7.08
N SER A 282 -8.95 9.70 7.45
CA SER A 282 -8.01 10.70 7.96
C SER A 282 -6.88 10.84 6.95
N ARG A 283 -6.23 12.01 6.92
CA ARG A 283 -4.89 12.07 6.33
C ARG A 283 -3.96 11.17 7.15
N TYR A 284 -2.92 10.65 6.51
CA TYR A 284 -1.84 9.97 7.22
C TYR A 284 -1.40 10.81 8.41
N GLN A 285 -1.41 10.20 9.60
CA GLN A 285 -0.86 10.78 10.82
C GLN A 285 0.61 10.41 10.89
N ALA A 286 1.47 11.36 11.26
CA ALA A 286 2.94 11.26 11.25
C ALA A 286 3.48 10.21 12.26
N ARG A 287 3.17 8.94 12.02
CA ARG A 287 3.54 7.81 12.89
C ARG A 287 5.04 7.52 12.86
N TYR A 288 5.70 7.93 11.78
CA TYR A 288 7.14 7.74 11.56
C TYR A 288 7.94 9.05 11.67
N GLY A 289 7.42 10.07 12.37
CA GLY A 289 8.14 11.33 12.60
C GLY A 289 8.33 12.20 11.35
N VAL A 290 7.64 11.89 10.25
CA VAL A 290 7.64 12.65 8.99
C VAL A 290 6.25 13.23 8.76
N SER A 291 6.19 14.55 8.55
CA SER A 291 4.96 15.29 8.27
C SER A 291 4.46 15.02 6.85
N ALA A 292 3.16 14.79 6.67
CA ALA A 292 2.51 14.57 5.38
C ALA A 292 2.04 15.87 4.70
N ARG A 293 2.79 16.96 4.86
CA ARG A 293 2.53 18.18 4.09
C ARG A 293 2.95 17.93 2.63
N PRO A 294 2.15 18.33 1.63
CA PRO A 294 2.59 18.32 0.24
C PRO A 294 3.89 19.13 0.13
N ILE A 295 4.85 18.59 -0.63
CA ILE A 295 6.04 19.33 -1.07
C ILE A 295 5.61 20.25 -2.20
#